data_AF-A0A935FDI7-F1
#
_entry.id   AF-A0A935FDI7-F1
#
_cell.length_a   1.000
_cell.length_b   1.000
_cell.length_c   1.000
_cell.angle_alpha   90.00
_cell.angle_beta   90.00
_cell.angle_gamma   90.00
#
_symmetry.space_group_name_H-M   'P 1'
#
loop_
_entity.id
_entity.type
_entity.pdbx_description
1 polymer ?
#
loop_
_entity_poly.entity_id
_entity_poly.type
_entity_poly.pdbx_seq_one_letter_code
_entity_poly.pdbx_strand_id
1 'polypeptide(L)'
;MEIKPDTPNTLKENIRAMRILCIALITGVIIFTVIMTVLVAINGPAFDPGSIHSYEQLIIGGMALVAIISFGFAITGYNKKINVLKQSGDTLNDRLNVYRGILIKYMAATEMPALMSVIAYFLSGLTLLIGITVLSLLAMVWKAPFGRRWVTEMGADWQDEEKMKS
;
A
#
# COMPACT_ATOMS: atom_id res chain seq x y z
N MET A 1 -34.40 -16.33 -3.42
CA MET A 1 -33.32 -15.35 -3.66
C MET A 1 -32.75 -15.68 -5.03
N GLU A 2 -33.01 -14.85 -6.03
CA GLU A 2 -32.46 -15.02 -7.38
C GLU A 2 -30.94 -14.86 -7.31
N ILE A 3 -30.21 -15.93 -7.63
CA ILE A 3 -28.77 -15.87 -7.83
C ILE A 3 -28.58 -15.20 -9.20
N LYS A 4 -28.37 -13.88 -9.18
CA LYS A 4 -28.09 -13.12 -10.40
C LYS A 4 -26.76 -13.64 -10.98
N PRO A 5 -26.73 -14.16 -12.22
CA PRO A 5 -25.51 -14.71 -12.78
C PRO A 5 -24.43 -13.62 -12.83
N ASP A 6 -23.26 -13.96 -12.29
CA ASP A 6 -22.09 -13.09 -12.29
C ASP A 6 -21.72 -12.74 -13.73
N THR A 7 -21.93 -11.48 -14.12
CA THR A 7 -21.58 -11.02 -15.47
C THR A 7 -20.07 -10.77 -15.52
N PRO A 8 -19.31 -11.46 -16.38
CA PRO A 8 -17.84 -11.41 -16.40
C PRO A 8 -17.25 -10.00 -16.58
N ASN A 9 -18.02 -9.07 -17.15
CA ASN A 9 -17.63 -7.65 -17.27
C ASN A 9 -17.42 -6.96 -15.91
N THR A 10 -18.25 -7.24 -14.89
CA THR A 10 -18.14 -6.54 -13.59
C THR A 10 -16.93 -6.99 -12.76
N LEU A 11 -16.54 -8.27 -12.85
CA LEU A 11 -15.34 -8.82 -12.19
C LEU A 11 -14.05 -8.20 -12.76
N LYS A 12 -13.92 -8.16 -14.09
CA LYS A 12 -12.77 -7.56 -14.78
C LYS A 12 -12.63 -6.07 -14.46
N GLU A 13 -13.74 -5.34 -14.46
CA GLU A 13 -13.77 -3.92 -14.10
C GLU A 13 -13.34 -3.69 -12.65
N ASN A 14 -13.80 -4.50 -11.71
CA ASN A 14 -13.43 -4.40 -10.29
C ASN A 14 -11.93 -4.62 -10.07
N ILE A 15 -11.35 -5.66 -10.69
CA ILE A 15 -9.90 -5.92 -10.61
C ILE A 15 -9.10 -4.78 -11.25
N ARG A 16 -9.57 -4.26 -12.39
CA ARG A 16 -8.94 -3.14 -13.07
C ARG A 16 -8.97 -1.88 -12.21
N ALA A 17 -10.12 -1.57 -11.59
CA ALA A 17 -10.25 -0.44 -10.67
C ALA A 17 -9.32 -0.57 -9.46
N MET A 18 -9.17 -1.77 -8.88
CA MET A 18 -8.21 -2.02 -7.81
C MET A 18 -6.77 -1.75 -8.23
N ARG A 19 -6.37 -2.26 -9.40
CA ARG A 19 -5.02 -2.02 -9.94
C ARG A 19 -4.75 -0.54 -10.17
N ILE A 20 -5.71 0.18 -10.76
CA ILE A 20 -5.60 1.62 -10.99
C ILE A 20 -5.41 2.36 -9.67
N LEU A 21 -6.20 2.03 -8.63
CA LEU A 21 -6.06 2.63 -7.31
C LEU A 21 -4.68 2.35 -6.70
N CYS A 22 -4.19 1.10 -6.74
CA CYS A 22 -2.87 0.77 -6.24
C CYS A 22 -1.76 1.52 -6.97
N ILE A 23 -1.84 1.59 -8.31
CA ILE A 23 -0.88 2.34 -9.13
C ILE A 23 -0.94 3.82 -8.78
N ALA A 24 -2.13 4.40 -8.63
CA ALA A 24 -2.29 5.81 -8.29
C ALA A 24 -1.64 6.15 -6.95
N LEU A 25 -1.84 5.33 -5.91
CA LEU A 25 -1.22 5.53 -4.58
C LEU A 25 0.31 5.42 -4.65
N ILE A 26 0.84 4.36 -5.28
CA ILE A 26 2.29 4.17 -5.43
C ILE A 26 2.90 5.33 -6.23
N THR A 27 2.27 5.71 -7.34
CA THR A 27 2.74 6.80 -8.21
C THR A 27 2.69 8.13 -7.48
N GLY A 28 1.64 8.38 -6.68
CA GLY A 28 1.53 9.57 -5.84
C GLY A 28 2.70 9.71 -4.87
N VAL A 29 3.03 8.64 -4.14
CA VAL A 29 4.19 8.63 -3.23
C VAL A 29 5.51 8.82 -3.99
N ILE A 30 5.68 8.19 -5.16
CA ILE A 30 6.89 8.36 -5.99
C ILE A 30 7.05 9.81 -6.45
N ILE A 31 6.01 10.40 -7.05
CA ILE A 31 6.03 11.79 -7.51
C ILE A 31 6.33 12.73 -6.35
N PHE A 32 5.66 12.51 -5.20
CA PHE A 32 5.87 13.32 -4.01
C PHE A 32 7.30 13.21 -3.48
N THR A 33 7.86 12.01 -3.46
CA THR A 33 9.27 11.76 -3.08
C THR A 33 10.21 12.52 -4.00
N VAL A 34 10.02 12.41 -5.32
CA VAL A 34 10.86 13.10 -6.31
C VAL A 34 10.80 14.61 -6.13
N ILE A 35 9.59 15.18 -6.00
CA ILE A 35 9.41 16.62 -5.79
C ILE A 35 10.15 17.08 -4.53
N MET A 36 9.97 16.38 -3.41
CA MET A 36 10.60 16.75 -2.15
C MET A 36 12.13 16.62 -2.20
N THR A 37 12.66 15.57 -2.84
CA THR A 37 14.11 15.43 -3.09
C THR A 37 14.67 16.56 -3.94
N VAL A 38 13.97 16.95 -5.02
CA VAL A 38 14.39 18.08 -5.85
C VAL A 38 14.36 19.39 -5.05
N LEU A 39 13.33 19.61 -4.23
CA LEU A 39 13.23 20.82 -3.39
C LEU A 39 14.37 20.91 -2.38
N VAL A 40 14.70 19.81 -1.69
CA VAL A 40 15.84 19.76 -0.76
C VAL A 40 17.16 19.95 -1.50
N ALA A 41 17.31 19.40 -2.70
CA ALA A 41 18.54 19.55 -3.49
C ALA A 41 18.79 20.99 -3.96
N ILE A 42 17.73 21.75 -4.26
CA ILE A 42 17.83 23.14 -4.75
C ILE A 42 17.90 24.15 -3.61
N ASN A 43 17.02 24.01 -2.61
CA ASN A 43 16.85 25.02 -1.55
C ASN A 43 17.51 24.63 -0.22
N GLY A 44 18.00 23.39 -0.09
CA GLY A 44 18.37 22.81 1.19
C GLY A 44 17.16 22.32 2.00
N PRO A 45 17.40 21.72 3.17
CA PRO A 45 16.33 21.33 4.08
C PRO A 45 15.60 22.55 4.66
N ALA A 46 14.32 22.39 4.98
CA ALA A 46 13.51 23.50 5.51
C ALA A 46 13.96 23.97 6.90
N PHE A 47 14.57 23.09 7.70
CA PHE A 47 15.14 23.43 9.01
C PHE A 47 16.65 23.60 8.94
N ASP A 48 17.17 24.48 9.81
CA ASP A 48 18.61 24.73 9.94
C ASP A 48 19.33 23.44 10.39
N PRO A 49 20.27 22.91 9.59
CA PRO A 49 21.00 21.68 9.89
C PRO A 49 21.68 21.68 11.27
N GLY A 50 22.14 22.84 11.74
CA GLY A 50 22.82 22.95 13.03
C GLY A 50 21.91 22.62 14.22
N SER A 51 20.62 22.92 14.12
CA SER A 51 19.64 22.64 15.17
C SER A 51 19.13 21.19 15.15
N ILE A 52 19.09 20.57 13.97
CA ILE A 52 18.53 19.24 13.74
C ILE A 52 19.49 18.13 14.16
N HIS A 53 20.81 18.36 14.07
CA HIS A 53 21.81 17.32 14.30
C HIS A 53 21.70 16.68 15.70
N SER A 54 21.36 17.46 16.72
CA SER A 54 21.14 16.96 18.09
C SER A 54 19.90 16.06 18.23
N TYR A 55 18.95 16.15 17.32
CA TYR A 55 17.69 15.40 17.32
C TYR A 55 17.60 14.33 16.22
N GLU A 56 18.65 14.18 15.40
CA GLU A 56 18.67 13.27 14.26
C GLU A 56 18.26 11.84 14.64
N GLN A 57 18.86 11.30 15.70
CA GLN A 57 18.56 9.95 16.18
C GLN A 57 17.11 9.81 16.67
N LEU A 58 16.57 10.85 17.31
CA LEU A 58 15.18 10.87 17.79
C LEU A 58 14.19 10.93 16.62
N ILE A 59 14.48 11.74 15.60
CA ILE A 59 13.64 11.85 14.39
C ILE A 59 13.65 10.52 13.64
N ILE A 60 14.83 9.97 13.36
CA ILE A 60 14.96 8.69 12.63
C ILE A 60 14.33 7.56 13.44
N GLY A 61 14.62 7.46 14.75
CA GLY A 61 14.07 6.44 15.63
C GLY A 61 12.55 6.53 15.74
N GLY A 62 12.00 7.73 15.91
CA GLY A 62 10.56 7.98 15.93
C GLY A 62 9.88 7.59 14.62
N MET A 63 10.47 7.97 13.49
CA MET A 63 9.96 7.62 12.17
C MET A 63 10.02 6.12 11.89
N ALA A 64 11.11 5.46 12.28
CA ALA A 64 11.24 4.01 12.18
C ALA A 64 10.20 3.29 13.03
N LEU A 65 9.94 3.76 14.26
CA LEU A 65 8.93 3.21 15.14
C LEU A 65 7.52 3.36 14.54
N VAL A 66 7.18 4.53 14.00
CA VAL A 66 5.91 4.75 13.29
C VAL A 66 5.78 3.80 12.10
N ALA A 67 6.85 3.64 11.30
CA ALA A 67 6.83 2.73 10.16
C ALA A 67 6.61 1.26 10.58
N ILE A 68 7.30 0.81 11.64
CA ILE A 68 7.15 -0.55 12.18
C ILE A 68 5.72 -0.78 12.69
N ILE A 69 5.17 0.15 13.46
CA ILE A 69 3.80 0.05 13.99
C ILE A 69 2.80 0.01 12.84
N SER A 70 2.88 0.95 11.90
CA SER A 70 1.98 1.00 10.74
C SER A 70 2.05 -0.27 9.91
N PHE A 71 3.26 -0.78 9.65
CA PHE A 71 3.45 -2.02 8.91
C PHE A 71 2.91 -3.24 9.65
N GLY A 72 3.13 -3.32 10.98
CA GLY A 72 2.58 -4.36 11.83
C GLY A 72 1.05 -4.39 11.79
N PHE A 73 0.41 -3.22 11.93
CA PHE A 73 -1.05 -3.09 11.79
C PHE A 73 -1.54 -3.45 10.39
N ALA A 74 -0.82 -3.05 9.35
CA ALA A 74 -1.17 -3.37 7.96
C ALA A 74 -1.14 -4.88 7.72
N ILE A 75 -0.06 -5.58 8.11
CA ILE A 75 0.08 -7.03 7.92
C ILE A 75 -0.92 -7.81 8.75
N THR A 76 -1.05 -7.51 10.05
CA THR A 76 -1.96 -8.24 10.94
C THR A 76 -3.40 -8.04 10.52
N GLY A 77 -3.79 -6.81 10.15
CA GLY A 77 -5.11 -6.49 9.61
C GLY A 77 -5.39 -7.21 8.29
N TYR A 78 -4.40 -7.26 7.39
CA TYR A 78 -4.50 -7.97 6.12
C TYR A 78 -4.71 -9.47 6.31
N ASN A 79 -3.79 -10.13 7.04
CA ASN A 79 -3.80 -11.57 7.23
C ASN A 79 -5.07 -12.04 7.97
N LYS A 80 -5.49 -11.31 9.01
CA LYS A 80 -6.72 -11.62 9.75
C LYS A 80 -7.94 -11.58 8.84
N LYS A 81 -8.07 -10.52 8.03
CA LYS A 81 -9.23 -10.35 7.13
C LYS A 81 -9.21 -11.33 5.96
N ILE A 82 -8.03 -11.68 5.43
CA ILE A 82 -7.89 -12.71 4.39
C ILE A 82 -8.26 -14.10 4.93
N ASN A 83 -7.88 -14.45 6.15
CA ASN A 83 -8.26 -15.74 6.74
C ASN A 83 -9.77 -15.85 6.93
N VAL A 84 -10.43 -14.76 7.37
CA VAL A 84 -11.90 -14.69 7.44
C VAL A 84 -12.52 -14.82 6.05
N LEU A 85 -11.95 -14.15 5.05
CA LEU A 85 -12.42 -14.25 3.65
C LEU A 85 -12.35 -15.69 3.12
N LYS A 86 -11.26 -16.41 3.38
CA LYS A 86 -11.10 -17.81 2.93
C LYS A 86 -12.11 -18.77 3.57
N GLN A 87 -12.57 -18.45 4.78
CA GLN A 87 -13.56 -19.23 5.52
C GLN A 87 -15.00 -18.83 5.19
N SER A 88 -15.20 -17.69 4.52
CA SER A 88 -16.52 -17.25 4.09
C SER A 88 -17.04 -18.15 2.96
N GLY A 89 -18.23 -18.72 3.11
CA GLY A 89 -18.93 -19.47 2.06
C GLY A 89 -19.47 -18.58 0.94
N ASP A 90 -18.96 -17.35 0.82
CA ASP A 90 -19.47 -16.29 -0.02
C ASP A 90 -19.15 -16.52 -1.50
N THR A 91 -19.95 -15.90 -2.38
CA THR A 91 -19.75 -15.95 -3.83
C THR A 91 -18.43 -15.29 -4.25
N LEU A 92 -17.93 -15.61 -5.44
CA LEU A 92 -16.67 -15.05 -5.96
C LEU A 92 -16.69 -13.50 -6.01
N ASN A 93 -17.85 -12.91 -6.35
CA ASN A 93 -18.02 -11.46 -6.41
C ASN A 93 -17.98 -10.80 -5.03
N ASP A 94 -18.64 -11.40 -4.03
CA ASP A 94 -18.60 -10.93 -2.65
C ASP A 94 -17.17 -11.00 -2.09
N ARG A 95 -16.46 -12.09 -2.39
CA ARG A 95 -15.06 -12.26 -1.99
C ARG A 95 -14.16 -11.19 -2.60
N LEU A 96 -14.34 -10.87 -3.88
CA LEU A 96 -13.58 -9.83 -4.57
C LEU A 96 -13.84 -8.44 -3.97
N ASN A 97 -15.09 -8.11 -3.64
CA ASN A 97 -15.44 -6.83 -3.06
C ASN A 97 -14.84 -6.67 -1.64
N VAL A 98 -14.86 -7.72 -0.83
CA VAL A 98 -14.21 -7.73 0.48
C VAL A 98 -12.69 -7.63 0.33
N TYR A 99 -12.09 -8.39 -0.60
CA TYR A 99 -10.66 -8.32 -0.90
C TYR A 99 -10.21 -6.91 -1.29
N ARG A 100 -11.00 -6.21 -2.12
CA ARG A 100 -10.78 -4.80 -2.46
C ARG A 100 -10.68 -3.92 -1.23
N GLY A 101 -11.64 -4.04 -0.31
CA GLY A 101 -11.64 -3.26 0.92
C GLY A 101 -10.44 -3.57 1.83
N ILE A 102 -9.99 -4.82 1.87
CA ILE A 102 -8.79 -5.23 2.62
C ILE A 102 -7.54 -4.59 2.01
N LEU A 103 -7.39 -4.68 0.69
CA LEU A 103 -6.23 -4.17 -0.03
C LEU A 103 -6.12 -2.64 0.09
N ILE A 104 -7.23 -1.90 -0.07
CA ILE A 104 -7.23 -0.45 0.08
C ILE A 104 -6.78 -0.04 1.48
N LYS A 105 -7.26 -0.74 2.53
CA LYS A 105 -6.83 -0.47 3.91
C LYS A 105 -5.35 -0.75 4.13
N TYR A 106 -4.83 -1.83 3.53
CA TYR A 106 -3.40 -2.14 3.58
C TYR A 106 -2.56 -1.04 2.91
N MET A 107 -2.97 -0.59 1.72
CA MET A 107 -2.28 0.46 0.97
C MET A 107 -2.29 1.78 1.74
N ALA A 108 -3.42 2.19 2.31
CA ALA A 108 -3.50 3.41 3.12
C ALA A 108 -2.62 3.35 4.38
N ALA A 109 -2.59 2.20 5.07
CA ALA A 109 -1.77 2.01 6.27
C ALA A 109 -0.26 2.03 5.96
N THR A 110 0.15 1.60 4.76
CA THR A 110 1.55 1.61 4.30
C THR A 110 1.96 2.92 3.63
N GLU A 111 1.02 3.66 3.05
CA GLU A 111 1.22 5.00 2.50
C GLU A 111 1.57 6.02 3.59
N MET A 112 0.91 5.96 4.74
CA MET A 112 1.12 6.91 5.85
C MET A 112 2.60 7.04 6.28
N PRO A 113 3.33 5.95 6.62
CA PRO A 113 4.74 6.07 6.95
C PRO A 113 5.62 6.48 5.76
N ALA A 114 5.21 6.17 4.52
CA ALA A 114 5.93 6.60 3.32
C ALA A 114 5.87 8.13 3.17
N LEU A 115 4.68 8.71 3.21
CA LEU A 115 4.51 10.17 3.11
C LEU A 115 5.16 10.90 4.29
N MET A 116 4.96 10.40 5.52
CA MET A 116 5.52 11.02 6.71
C MET A 116 7.06 11.03 6.68
N SER A 117 7.69 9.97 6.19
CA SER A 117 9.15 9.91 6.06
C SER A 117 9.70 10.87 4.99
N VAL A 118 9.00 11.03 3.86
CA VAL A 118 9.37 12.03 2.86
C VAL A 118 9.23 13.46 3.39
N ILE A 119 8.15 13.75 4.12
CA ILE A 119 7.95 15.08 4.74
C ILE A 119 9.06 15.33 5.77
N ALA A 120 9.35 14.36 6.63
CA ALA A 120 10.41 14.47 7.61
C ALA A 120 11.79 14.65 6.95
N TYR A 121 12.04 13.99 5.81
CA TYR A 121 13.24 14.23 5.00
C TYR A 121 13.29 15.66 4.46
N PHE A 122 12.18 16.17 3.91
CA PHE A 122 12.11 17.55 3.42
C PHE A 122 12.43 18.57 4.53
N LEU A 123 11.91 18.32 5.74
CA LEU A 123 12.14 19.20 6.88
C LEU A 123 13.58 19.13 7.40
N SER A 124 14.11 17.92 7.58
CA SER A 124 15.37 17.68 8.30
C SER A 124 16.61 17.52 7.42
N GLY A 125 16.43 17.22 6.13
CA GLY A 125 17.51 16.88 5.19
C GLY A 125 18.11 15.48 5.39
N LEU A 126 17.58 14.68 6.32
CA LEU A 126 18.15 13.39 6.69
C LEU A 126 17.84 12.32 5.64
N THR A 127 18.83 12.00 4.80
CA THR A 127 18.69 11.04 3.69
C THR A 127 18.28 9.64 4.12
N LEU A 128 18.56 9.24 5.37
CA LEU A 128 18.12 7.97 5.94
C LEU A 128 16.59 7.82 5.96
N LEU A 129 15.83 8.92 6.04
CA LEU A 129 14.37 8.90 6.01
C LEU A 129 13.82 8.48 4.64
N ILE A 130 14.53 8.76 3.54
CA ILE A 130 14.18 8.24 2.21
C ILE A 130 14.25 6.70 2.20
N GLY A 131 15.16 6.10 2.97
CA GLY A 131 15.22 4.65 3.13
C GLY A 131 13.91 4.07 3.65
N ILE A 132 13.25 4.74 4.61
CA ILE A 132 11.95 4.33 5.16
C ILE A 132 10.85 4.46 4.10
N THR A 133 10.88 5.52 3.29
CA THR A 133 9.96 5.70 2.17
C THR A 133 10.10 4.58 1.16
N VAL A 134 11.33 4.25 0.76
CA VAL A 134 11.62 3.18 -0.21
C VAL A 134 11.15 1.83 0.32
N LEU A 135 11.41 1.52 1.59
CA LEU A 135 10.92 0.29 2.21
C LEU A 135 9.39 0.21 2.22
N SER A 136 8.72 1.33 2.48
CA SER A 136 7.25 1.41 2.49
C SER A 136 6.69 1.26 1.07
N LEU A 137 7.32 1.85 0.05
CA LEU A 137 7.00 1.65 -1.36
C LEU A 137 7.18 0.19 -1.79
N LEU A 138 8.27 -0.46 -1.39
CA LEU A 138 8.50 -1.88 -1.65
C LEU A 138 7.41 -2.75 -1.03
N ALA A 139 6.98 -2.45 0.20
CA ALA A 139 5.86 -3.12 0.85
C ALA A 139 4.53 -2.97 0.06
N MET A 140 4.23 -1.75 -0.42
CA MET A 140 3.05 -1.50 -1.26
C MET A 140 3.11 -2.29 -2.57
N VAL A 141 4.26 -2.29 -3.25
CA VAL A 141 4.45 -3.04 -4.51
C VAL A 141 4.34 -4.55 -4.28
N TRP A 142 4.87 -5.06 -3.16
CA TRP A 142 4.85 -6.50 -2.85
C TRP A 142 3.43 -7.06 -2.71
N LYS A 143 2.51 -6.25 -2.14
CA LYS A 143 1.10 -6.62 -1.95
C LYS A 143 0.15 -6.13 -3.03
N ALA A 144 0.62 -5.31 -3.95
CA ALA A 144 -0.20 -4.88 -5.07
C ALA A 144 -0.57 -6.07 -6.00
N PRO A 145 -1.78 -6.05 -6.60
CA PRO A 145 -2.34 -7.18 -7.36
C PRO A 145 -1.76 -7.26 -8.79
N PHE A 146 -0.42 -7.21 -8.91
CA PHE A 146 0.33 -7.20 -10.17
C PHE A 146 0.57 -8.61 -10.78
N GLY A 147 -0.06 -9.66 -10.27
CA GLY A 147 0.13 -11.03 -10.78
C GLY A 147 -0.99 -11.98 -10.38
N ARG A 148 -0.72 -13.29 -10.34
CA ARG A 148 -1.70 -14.33 -9.91
C ARG A 148 -1.91 -14.43 -8.40
N ARG A 149 -1.15 -13.68 -7.59
CA ARG A 149 -1.21 -13.78 -6.12
C ARG A 149 -2.59 -13.51 -5.52
N TRP A 150 -3.36 -12.58 -6.08
CA TRP A 150 -4.72 -12.29 -5.59
C TRP A 150 -5.69 -13.46 -5.81
N VAL A 151 -5.52 -14.25 -6.87
CA VAL A 151 -6.35 -15.45 -7.14
C VAL A 151 -6.15 -16.51 -6.05
N THR A 152 -4.89 -16.79 -5.71
CA THR A 152 -4.53 -17.74 -4.65
C THR A 152 -4.91 -17.22 -3.26
N GLU A 153 -4.82 -15.90 -3.04
CA GLU A 153 -5.20 -15.28 -1.76
C GLU A 153 -6.72 -15.27 -1.52
N MET A 154 -7.53 -15.19 -2.57
CA MET A 154 -9.00 -15.30 -2.49
C MET A 154 -9.49 -16.75 -2.41
N GLY A 155 -8.60 -17.74 -2.56
CA GLY A 155 -8.96 -19.16 -2.57
C GLY A 155 -9.78 -19.56 -3.79
N ALA A 156 -9.65 -18.84 -4.91
CA ALA A 156 -10.31 -19.15 -6.16
C ALA A 156 -9.59 -20.33 -6.85
N ASP A 157 -10.35 -21.34 -7.27
CA ASP A 157 -9.84 -22.52 -7.98
C ASP A 157 -9.66 -22.22 -9.48
N TRP A 158 -8.97 -23.08 -10.22
CA TRP A 158 -8.63 -22.90 -11.64
C TRP A 158 -9.86 -22.64 -12.53
N GLN A 159 -11.06 -23.09 -12.12
CA GLN A 159 -12.33 -22.84 -12.82
C GLN A 159 -12.80 -21.39 -12.74
N ASP A 160 -12.42 -20.64 -11.70
CA ASP A 160 -12.73 -19.21 -11.59
C ASP A 160 -11.77 -18.35 -12.42
N GLU A 161 -10.54 -18.83 -12.68
CA GLU A 161 -9.62 -18.17 -13.62
C GLU A 161 -10.13 -18.18 -15.07
N GLU A 162 -10.82 -19.25 -15.50
CA GLU A 162 -11.39 -19.33 -16.84
C GLU A 162 -12.57 -18.36 -17.03
N LYS A 163 -13.44 -18.22 -16.02
CA LYS A 163 -14.54 -17.24 -16.01
C LYS A 163 -14.06 -15.78 -16.01
N MET A 164 -12.82 -15.54 -15.59
CA MET A 164 -12.20 -14.20 -15.62
C MET A 164 -11.41 -13.92 -16.89
N LYS A 165 -11.21 -14.91 -17.78
CA LYS A 165 -10.57 -14.75 -19.09
C LYS A 165 -11.58 -14.67 -20.24
N SER A 166 -12.70 -15.42 -20.18
CA SER A 166 -13.82 -15.25 -21.13
C SER A 166 -14.55 -13.93 -20.94
#